data_AF-A0AAN8WY72-F1
#
_entry.id   AF-A0AAN8WY72-F1
#
_cell.length_a   1.000
_cell.length_b   1.000
_cell.length_c   1.000
_cell.angle_alpha   90.00
_cell.angle_beta   90.00
_cell.angle_gamma   90.00
#
_symmetry.space_group_name_H-M   'P 1'
#
loop_
_entity.id
_entity.type
_entity.pdbx_description
1 polymer ?
#
loop_
_entity_poly.entity_id
_entity_poly.type
_entity_poly.pdbx_seq_one_letter_code
_entity_poly.pdbx_strand_id
1 'polypeptide(L)'
;MGALHLYAGVVIVSLWACVGVQGHGRLIEPPSRSTAWRYGFNTPHNYNDHEIYCGGYSRQWNTNKGKCGPCGDPWDAEQPRENEEGGKYGLGVIVKKYKHSSIATFGVELTANHRGYFEFRICPHNRPTVPVTNECLDQNVLKLSDGSGTRYYPGPGSKKFYVKYRLPIGMTCKQCVLQWRYVAGNNWGTCENGTGMVGCGPQEQFRSCADITITEEDGYADDTPSFVPPEYEDTNDVDYNEVDSNGWEKSPTVHTGEHVNHVGHVVALTFAFLLILLVIFGLIAYFYWAKDAFKSFMKNRRTSRWMKTAPPAPISPTHKSAVLTISAPIQGPIGAPVYEPPPIPPRRHRSSSGDSETGSHQREIRTISNPTGVTINGIAVKPERELHETKGSHATLHFPTE
;
A
#
# COMPACT_ATOMS: atom_id res chain seq x y z
N MET A 1 40.73 6.75 14.38
CA MET A 1 39.30 6.55 14.73
C MET A 1 38.33 7.30 13.80
N GLY A 2 38.64 8.50 13.29
CA GLY A 2 37.71 9.25 12.42
C GLY A 2 37.37 8.63 11.05
N ALA A 3 38.30 7.92 10.41
CA ALA A 3 38.06 7.30 9.09
C ALA A 3 37.04 6.15 9.15
N LEU A 4 37.02 5.37 10.23
CA LEU A 4 36.12 4.22 10.40
C LEU A 4 34.64 4.66 10.52
N HIS A 5 34.39 5.82 11.11
CA HIS A 5 33.05 6.38 11.25
C HIS A 5 32.49 6.95 9.93
N LEU A 6 33.37 7.44 9.04
CA LEU A 6 32.96 7.97 7.74
C LEU A 6 32.52 6.84 6.79
N TYR A 7 33.27 5.73 6.76
CA TYR A 7 32.89 4.53 5.99
C TYR A 7 31.60 3.89 6.54
N ALA A 8 31.44 3.82 7.87
CA ALA A 8 30.21 3.32 8.47
C ALA A 8 28.99 4.20 8.12
N GLY A 9 29.14 5.53 8.11
CA GLY A 9 28.07 6.46 7.74
C GLY A 9 27.62 6.34 6.27
N VAL A 10 28.58 6.21 5.35
CA VAL A 10 28.29 6.01 3.91
C VAL A 10 27.60 4.66 3.68
N VAL A 11 28.08 3.59 4.31
CA VAL A 11 27.45 2.27 4.21
C VAL A 11 26.03 2.27 4.78
N ILE A 12 25.77 2.96 5.89
CA ILE A 12 24.42 3.07 6.47
C ILE A 12 23.47 3.87 5.57
N VAL A 13 23.91 4.97 4.96
CA VAL A 13 23.08 5.77 4.04
C VAL A 13 22.82 5.01 2.74
N SER A 14 23.82 4.30 2.20
CA SER A 14 23.64 3.42 1.04
C SER A 14 22.71 2.24 1.33
N LEU A 15 22.74 1.67 2.53
CA LEU A 15 21.81 0.62 2.96
C LEU A 15 20.38 1.15 3.18
N TRP A 16 20.21 2.40 3.61
CA TRP A 16 18.90 3.05 3.72
C TRP A 16 18.29 3.41 2.35
N ALA A 17 19.12 3.70 1.35
CA ALA A 17 18.65 3.97 -0.03
C ALA A 17 18.17 2.69 -0.76
N CYS A 18 18.42 1.50 -0.22
CA CYS A 18 17.99 0.21 -0.79
C CYS A 18 16.67 -0.32 -0.23
N VAL A 19 15.91 0.47 0.54
CA VAL A 19 14.52 0.11 0.86
C VAL A 19 13.68 0.42 -0.38
N GLY A 20 13.79 -0.44 -1.39
CA GLY A 20 12.80 -0.52 -2.44
C GLY A 20 11.45 -0.69 -1.75
N VAL A 21 10.55 0.27 -1.97
CA VAL A 21 9.16 0.08 -1.57
C VAL A 21 8.61 -0.95 -2.57
N GLN A 22 8.84 -2.22 -2.26
CA GLN A 22 8.32 -3.35 -3.02
C GLN A 22 6.79 -3.22 -2.91
N GLY A 23 6.17 -2.90 -4.04
CA GLY A 23 4.74 -2.70 -4.11
C GLY A 23 4.00 -4.01 -4.16
N HIS A 24 2.87 -4.06 -3.46
CA HIS A 24 2.25 -5.34 -3.18
C HIS A 24 0.78 -5.24 -2.80
N GLY A 25 0.00 -6.15 -3.35
CA GLY A 25 -1.35 -6.41 -2.90
C GLY A 25 -1.88 -7.73 -3.43
N ARG A 26 -2.88 -8.25 -2.74
CA ARG A 26 -3.54 -9.50 -3.08
C ARG A 26 -5.05 -9.37 -2.99
N LEU A 27 -5.75 -10.03 -3.91
CA LEU A 27 -7.20 -10.19 -3.86
C LEU A 27 -7.55 -11.30 -2.84
N ILE A 28 -8.29 -10.92 -1.79
CA ILE A 28 -8.57 -11.78 -0.62
C ILE A 28 -10.04 -12.15 -0.45
N GLU A 29 -10.96 -11.42 -1.07
CA GLU A 29 -12.40 -11.74 -1.06
C GLU A 29 -12.99 -11.39 -2.43
N PRO A 30 -13.44 -12.38 -3.21
CA PRO A 30 -13.09 -13.79 -3.05
C PRO A 30 -11.56 -13.98 -3.19
N PRO A 31 -10.92 -14.91 -2.48
CA PRO A 31 -9.47 -15.06 -2.56
C PRO A 31 -9.02 -15.50 -3.97
N SER A 32 -7.98 -14.87 -4.51
CA SER A 32 -7.45 -15.22 -5.83
C SER A 32 -6.84 -16.62 -5.91
N ARG A 33 -6.58 -17.11 -7.12
CA ARG A 33 -5.85 -18.37 -7.40
C ARG A 33 -4.58 -18.52 -6.56
N SER A 34 -3.73 -17.48 -6.55
CA SER A 34 -2.49 -17.46 -5.74
C SER A 34 -2.73 -17.30 -4.23
N THR A 35 -3.89 -16.80 -3.81
CA THR A 35 -4.20 -16.48 -2.40
C THR A 35 -5.08 -17.51 -1.71
N ALA A 36 -5.79 -18.36 -2.47
CA ALA A 36 -6.81 -19.28 -1.97
C ALA A 36 -6.30 -20.20 -0.85
N TRP A 37 -5.06 -20.67 -0.93
CA TRP A 37 -4.44 -21.51 0.11
C TRP A 37 -4.44 -20.85 1.51
N ARG A 38 -4.34 -19.51 1.59
CA ARG A 38 -4.40 -18.77 2.87
C ARG A 38 -5.77 -18.86 3.54
N TYR A 39 -6.80 -19.19 2.76
CA TYR A 39 -8.20 -19.25 3.16
C TYR A 39 -8.71 -20.70 3.24
N GLY A 40 -7.81 -21.69 3.32
CA GLY A 40 -8.14 -23.09 3.58
C GLY A 40 -8.51 -23.91 2.34
N PHE A 41 -8.39 -23.34 1.14
CA PHE A 41 -8.55 -24.11 -0.09
C PHE A 41 -7.32 -24.99 -0.34
N ASN A 42 -7.55 -26.22 -0.79
CA ASN A 42 -6.48 -27.15 -1.17
C ASN A 42 -5.88 -26.75 -2.53
N THR A 43 -5.07 -25.70 -2.53
CA THR A 43 -4.40 -25.11 -3.70
C THR A 43 -2.91 -24.94 -3.41
N PRO A 44 -2.02 -24.99 -4.42
CA PRO A 44 -0.60 -24.79 -4.22
C PRO A 44 -0.29 -23.46 -3.55
N HIS A 45 0.68 -23.46 -2.64
CA HIS A 45 1.02 -22.25 -1.91
C HIS A 45 1.82 -21.30 -2.82
N ASN A 46 1.35 -20.04 -2.92
CA ASN A 46 2.15 -18.93 -3.38
C ASN A 46 2.42 -17.99 -2.19
N TYR A 47 3.65 -18.00 -1.66
CA TYR A 47 4.03 -17.11 -0.57
C TYR A 47 4.16 -15.64 -1.03
N ASN A 48 4.37 -15.44 -2.34
CA ASN A 48 4.46 -14.15 -3.01
C ASN A 48 3.14 -13.81 -3.74
N ASP A 49 2.00 -14.30 -3.24
CA ASP A 49 0.65 -14.02 -3.77
C ASP A 49 0.22 -12.55 -3.77
N HIS A 50 1.08 -11.66 -3.28
CA HIS A 50 0.93 -10.22 -3.26
C HIS A 50 1.82 -9.50 -4.31
N GLU A 51 2.61 -10.27 -5.07
CA GLU A 51 3.52 -9.83 -6.14
C GLU A 51 2.98 -10.25 -7.51
N ILE A 52 1.66 -10.25 -7.72
CA ILE A 52 1.08 -10.60 -9.02
C ILE A 52 0.98 -9.34 -9.89
N TYR A 53 2.16 -8.78 -10.16
CA TYR A 53 2.46 -7.45 -10.69
C TYR A 53 2.98 -7.40 -12.14
N CYS A 54 2.47 -8.27 -13.02
CA CYS A 54 2.84 -8.33 -14.43
C CYS A 54 4.34 -8.59 -14.68
N GLY A 55 5.03 -9.21 -13.71
CA GLY A 55 6.48 -9.40 -13.72
C GLY A 55 7.32 -8.19 -13.33
N GLY A 56 6.69 -7.14 -12.80
CA GLY A 56 7.32 -5.90 -12.37
C GLY A 56 7.33 -4.81 -13.45
N TYR A 57 7.41 -3.56 -13.00
CA TYR A 57 7.30 -2.37 -13.86
C TYR A 57 8.16 -2.40 -15.13
N SER A 58 9.47 -2.68 -14.99
CA SER A 58 10.40 -2.67 -16.13
C SER A 58 10.05 -3.75 -17.16
N ARG A 59 9.76 -4.97 -16.70
CA ARG A 59 9.39 -6.07 -17.59
C ARG A 59 8.08 -5.76 -18.32
N GLN A 60 7.08 -5.24 -17.61
CA GLN A 60 5.82 -4.85 -18.21
C GLN A 60 6.01 -3.77 -19.29
N TRP A 61 6.65 -2.65 -18.97
CA TRP A 61 6.63 -1.47 -19.85
C TRP A 61 7.76 -1.43 -20.87
N ASN A 62 8.97 -1.86 -20.48
CA ASN A 62 10.13 -1.79 -21.37
C ASN A 62 10.21 -3.00 -22.31
N THR A 63 9.99 -4.21 -21.76
CA THR A 63 10.03 -5.46 -22.52
C THR A 63 8.68 -5.73 -23.18
N ASN A 64 7.61 -5.82 -22.38
CA ASN A 64 6.30 -6.28 -22.83
C ASN A 64 5.39 -5.15 -23.36
N LYS A 65 5.92 -3.94 -23.56
CA LYS A 65 5.23 -2.79 -24.16
C LYS A 65 3.88 -2.46 -23.48
N GLY A 66 3.82 -2.63 -22.17
CA GLY A 66 2.63 -2.39 -21.35
C GLY A 66 1.72 -3.61 -21.18
N LYS A 67 1.94 -4.68 -21.95
CA LYS A 67 1.15 -5.92 -21.88
C LYS A 67 1.38 -6.67 -20.56
N CYS A 68 0.34 -7.34 -20.09
CA CYS A 68 0.31 -8.09 -18.84
C CYS A 68 -0.64 -9.28 -18.98
N GLY A 69 -0.29 -10.42 -18.38
CA GLY A 69 -1.18 -11.59 -18.36
C GLY A 69 -2.55 -11.24 -17.77
N PRO A 70 -3.65 -11.85 -18.22
CA PRO A 70 -4.99 -11.63 -17.67
C PRO A 70 -5.04 -11.83 -16.16
N CYS A 71 -4.27 -12.78 -15.62
CA CYS A 71 -4.21 -13.05 -14.19
C CYS A 71 -2.96 -12.49 -13.49
N GLY A 72 -2.23 -11.58 -14.17
CA GLY A 72 -1.16 -10.75 -13.60
C GLY A 72 0.24 -11.36 -13.61
N ASP A 73 0.40 -12.49 -14.29
CA ASP A 73 1.70 -13.02 -14.66
C ASP A 73 2.41 -12.13 -15.71
N PRO A 74 3.74 -12.23 -15.83
CA PRO A 74 4.47 -11.57 -16.92
C PRO A 74 3.94 -12.02 -18.29
N TRP A 75 3.69 -11.06 -19.17
CA TRP A 75 3.13 -11.34 -20.49
C TRP A 75 4.00 -12.29 -21.34
N ASP A 76 5.30 -12.17 -21.27
CA ASP A 76 6.27 -13.00 -21.98
C ASP A 76 6.56 -14.36 -21.31
N ALA A 77 5.82 -14.71 -20.24
CA ALA A 77 5.91 -16.05 -19.66
C ALA A 77 5.20 -17.09 -20.56
N GLU A 78 5.73 -18.32 -20.57
CA GLU A 78 5.14 -19.45 -21.27
C GLU A 78 3.70 -19.71 -20.81
N GLN A 79 2.83 -20.01 -21.76
CA GLN A 79 1.43 -20.30 -21.48
C GLN A 79 1.18 -21.81 -21.34
N PRO A 80 0.23 -22.23 -20.47
CA PRO A 80 -0.53 -21.39 -19.55
C PRO A 80 0.36 -20.82 -18.45
N ARG A 81 0.24 -19.50 -18.20
CA ARG A 81 1.03 -18.86 -17.14
C ARG A 81 0.57 -19.37 -15.77
N GLU A 82 1.37 -19.18 -14.73
CA GLU A 82 1.11 -19.82 -13.43
C GLU A 82 -0.29 -19.53 -12.86
N ASN A 83 -0.84 -18.32 -13.06
CA ASN A 83 -2.18 -17.94 -12.57
C ASN A 83 -3.30 -18.08 -13.61
N GLU A 84 -3.01 -18.58 -14.81
CA GLU A 84 -4.00 -18.88 -15.85
C GLU A 84 -4.52 -20.31 -15.73
N GLU A 85 -5.68 -20.59 -16.32
CA GLU A 85 -6.28 -21.91 -16.40
C GLU A 85 -5.29 -22.94 -16.97
N GLY A 86 -5.16 -24.08 -16.30
CA GLY A 86 -4.15 -25.09 -16.63
C GLY A 86 -2.76 -24.78 -16.08
N GLY A 87 -2.51 -23.55 -15.63
CA GLY A 87 -1.34 -23.16 -14.87
C GLY A 87 -1.34 -23.71 -13.44
N LYS A 88 -0.20 -23.56 -12.78
CA LYS A 88 0.05 -24.07 -11.41
C LYS A 88 -1.03 -23.66 -10.37
N TYR A 89 -1.55 -22.44 -10.48
CA TYR A 89 -2.55 -21.88 -9.56
C TYR A 89 -3.96 -21.81 -10.19
N GLY A 90 -4.10 -21.92 -11.52
CA GLY A 90 -5.38 -21.92 -12.23
C GLY A 90 -6.05 -23.29 -12.29
N LEU A 91 -6.40 -23.82 -11.12
CA LEU A 91 -7.00 -25.16 -10.95
C LEU A 91 -8.53 -25.19 -11.13
N GLY A 92 -9.17 -24.04 -11.41
CA GLY A 92 -10.63 -23.94 -11.53
C GLY A 92 -11.40 -24.12 -10.21
N VAL A 93 -10.73 -23.93 -9.06
CA VAL A 93 -11.34 -24.09 -7.73
C VAL A 93 -12.31 -22.93 -7.46
N ILE A 94 -13.60 -23.23 -7.40
CA ILE A 94 -14.63 -22.24 -7.07
C ILE A 94 -14.49 -21.78 -5.61
N VAL A 95 -14.02 -20.54 -5.42
CA VAL A 95 -13.76 -19.98 -4.09
C VAL A 95 -14.98 -19.27 -3.48
N LYS A 96 -15.97 -18.91 -4.29
CA LYS A 96 -17.18 -18.23 -3.84
C LYS A 96 -18.35 -18.43 -4.80
N LYS A 97 -19.56 -18.34 -4.27
CA LYS A 97 -20.81 -18.31 -5.04
C LYS A 97 -21.55 -17.01 -4.75
N TYR A 98 -22.10 -16.39 -5.79
CA TYR A 98 -22.94 -15.20 -5.70
C TYR A 98 -24.24 -15.40 -6.48
N LYS A 99 -25.24 -14.58 -6.19
CA LYS A 99 -26.44 -14.45 -7.04
C LYS A 99 -26.19 -13.39 -8.11
N HIS A 100 -26.71 -13.62 -9.31
CA HIS A 100 -26.71 -12.64 -10.39
C HIS A 100 -27.38 -11.31 -9.95
N SER A 101 -27.09 -10.21 -10.64
CA SER A 101 -27.72 -8.91 -10.37
C SER A 101 -27.57 -8.37 -8.93
N SER A 102 -26.75 -9.00 -8.09
CA SER A 102 -26.60 -8.68 -6.67
C SER A 102 -25.41 -7.74 -6.41
N ILE A 103 -25.36 -7.19 -5.19
CA ILE A 103 -24.18 -6.44 -4.72
C ILE A 103 -23.24 -7.40 -4.02
N ALA A 104 -22.03 -7.55 -4.56
CA ALA A 104 -20.96 -8.31 -3.95
C ALA A 104 -19.97 -7.38 -3.22
N THR A 105 -19.40 -7.84 -2.11
CA THR A 105 -18.30 -7.16 -1.43
C THR A 105 -17.01 -7.85 -1.79
N PHE A 106 -16.06 -7.11 -2.38
CA PHE A 106 -14.74 -7.59 -2.72
C PHE A 106 -13.68 -7.00 -1.80
N GLY A 107 -12.69 -7.80 -1.43
CA GLY A 107 -11.65 -7.49 -0.47
C GLY A 107 -10.27 -7.55 -1.11
N VAL A 108 -9.49 -6.48 -0.93
CA VAL A 108 -8.09 -6.39 -1.37
C VAL A 108 -7.23 -6.08 -0.15
N GLU A 109 -6.16 -6.84 0.06
CA GLU A 109 -5.13 -6.52 1.03
C GLU A 109 -3.95 -5.86 0.32
N LEU A 110 -3.65 -4.61 0.65
CA LEU A 110 -2.40 -3.97 0.25
C LEU A 110 -1.39 -4.09 1.39
N THR A 111 -0.26 -4.73 1.15
CA THR A 111 0.87 -4.71 2.10
C THR A 111 1.77 -3.49 1.87
N ALA A 112 1.72 -2.90 0.67
CA ALA A 112 2.25 -1.58 0.36
C ALA A 112 1.28 -0.83 -0.56
N ASN A 113 0.94 0.41 -0.21
CA ASN A 113 -0.04 1.20 -0.94
C ASN A 113 0.64 2.18 -1.91
N HIS A 114 0.46 1.94 -3.20
CA HIS A 114 1.04 2.72 -4.31
C HIS A 114 0.06 3.73 -4.90
N ARG A 115 -0.93 4.19 -4.14
CA ARG A 115 -2.01 5.12 -4.56
C ARG A 115 -2.83 4.52 -5.69
N GLY A 116 -3.19 5.28 -6.73
CA GLY A 116 -3.87 4.72 -7.91
C GLY A 116 -5.30 4.25 -7.62
N TYR A 117 -5.74 3.22 -8.34
CA TYR A 117 -7.12 2.73 -8.27
C TYR A 117 -7.27 1.22 -8.52
N PHE A 118 -8.27 0.63 -7.88
CA PHE A 118 -8.76 -0.71 -8.17
C PHE A 118 -9.88 -0.66 -9.19
N GLU A 119 -9.95 -1.70 -10.01
CA GLU A 119 -11.04 -2.00 -10.91
C GLU A 119 -11.29 -3.51 -10.90
N PHE A 120 -12.55 -3.91 -11.05
CA PHE A 120 -12.93 -5.31 -11.11
C PHE A 120 -13.60 -5.61 -12.45
N ARG A 121 -13.28 -6.77 -13.01
CA ARG A 121 -13.85 -7.31 -14.25
C ARG A 121 -14.32 -8.73 -14.03
N ILE A 122 -15.25 -9.19 -14.85
CA ILE A 122 -15.71 -10.58 -14.80
C ILE A 122 -15.87 -11.18 -16.20
N CYS A 123 -15.62 -12.47 -16.35
CA CYS A 123 -15.89 -13.21 -17.58
C CYS A 123 -16.76 -14.43 -17.22
N PRO A 124 -17.90 -14.68 -17.91
CA PRO A 124 -18.66 -15.92 -17.78
C PRO A 124 -17.94 -17.06 -18.53
N HIS A 125 -16.77 -17.44 -18.03
CA HIS A 125 -15.74 -18.16 -18.77
C HIS A 125 -16.12 -19.61 -19.10
N ASN A 126 -16.47 -20.40 -18.08
CA ASN A 126 -16.89 -21.81 -18.21
C ASN A 126 -15.90 -22.71 -18.99
N ARG A 127 -14.62 -22.34 -19.09
CA ARG A 127 -13.55 -23.11 -19.76
C ARG A 127 -12.37 -23.36 -18.79
N PRO A 128 -12.42 -24.39 -17.93
CA PRO A 128 -11.45 -24.57 -16.84
C PRO A 128 -10.02 -24.91 -17.30
N THR A 129 -9.80 -25.18 -18.59
CA THR A 129 -8.49 -25.56 -19.17
C THR A 129 -7.97 -24.57 -20.21
N VAL A 130 -8.70 -23.49 -20.50
CA VAL A 130 -8.31 -22.48 -21.49
C VAL A 130 -8.14 -21.16 -20.74
N PRO A 131 -7.00 -20.46 -20.87
CA PRO A 131 -6.82 -19.17 -20.23
C PRO A 131 -7.94 -18.17 -20.56
N VAL A 132 -8.43 -17.45 -19.56
CA VAL A 132 -9.35 -16.32 -19.80
C VAL A 132 -8.65 -15.24 -20.61
N THR A 133 -9.37 -14.56 -21.50
CA THR A 133 -8.81 -13.47 -22.31
C THR A 133 -9.11 -12.09 -21.73
N ASN A 134 -8.32 -11.07 -22.08
CA ASN A 134 -8.62 -9.70 -21.66
C ASN A 134 -9.93 -9.21 -22.30
N GLU A 135 -10.24 -9.66 -23.53
CA GLU A 135 -11.42 -9.27 -24.30
C GLU A 135 -12.71 -9.69 -23.57
N CYS A 136 -12.77 -10.91 -23.03
CA CYS A 136 -13.94 -11.35 -22.26
C CYS A 136 -14.10 -10.55 -20.95
N LEU A 137 -12.99 -10.24 -20.28
CA LEU A 137 -12.98 -9.47 -19.04
C LEU A 137 -13.39 -8.01 -19.28
N ASP A 138 -12.87 -7.38 -20.35
CA ASP A 138 -13.14 -5.99 -20.69
C ASP A 138 -14.59 -5.74 -21.13
N GLN A 139 -15.29 -6.78 -21.61
CA GLN A 139 -16.73 -6.71 -21.86
C GLN A 139 -17.56 -6.47 -20.59
N ASN A 140 -17.07 -6.84 -19.41
CA ASN A 140 -17.83 -6.75 -18.16
C ASN A 140 -17.01 -6.11 -17.02
N VAL A 141 -16.67 -4.83 -17.20
CA VAL A 141 -16.12 -3.99 -16.11
C VAL A 141 -17.21 -3.69 -15.07
N LEU A 142 -16.98 -4.06 -13.82
CA LEU A 142 -17.94 -3.92 -12.75
C LEU A 142 -18.03 -2.48 -12.24
N LYS A 143 -19.26 -2.07 -11.90
CA LYS A 143 -19.55 -0.73 -11.36
C LYS A 143 -19.65 -0.79 -9.84
N LEU A 144 -19.12 0.23 -9.18
CA LEU A 144 -19.25 0.45 -7.75
C LEU A 144 -20.73 0.58 -7.37
N SER A 145 -21.12 0.02 -6.22
CA SER A 145 -22.51 0.03 -5.77
C SER A 145 -23.02 1.41 -5.39
N ASP A 146 -22.14 2.36 -5.08
CA ASP A 146 -22.51 3.74 -4.78
C ASP A 146 -22.79 4.59 -6.03
N GLY A 147 -22.50 4.06 -7.23
CA GLY A 147 -22.71 4.76 -8.50
C GLY A 147 -21.56 5.71 -8.90
N SER A 148 -20.44 5.71 -8.18
CA SER A 148 -19.29 6.59 -8.45
C SER A 148 -18.45 6.21 -9.69
N GLY A 149 -18.76 5.08 -10.34
CA GLY A 149 -18.11 4.62 -11.57
C GLY A 149 -17.55 3.20 -11.42
N THR A 150 -16.44 2.90 -12.09
CA THR A 150 -15.77 1.58 -12.08
C THR A 150 -14.50 1.54 -11.24
N ARG A 151 -13.96 2.71 -10.87
CA ARG A 151 -12.65 2.85 -10.22
C ARG A 151 -12.79 3.21 -8.76
N TYR A 152 -12.22 2.38 -7.89
CA TYR A 152 -12.11 2.67 -6.45
C TYR A 152 -10.70 3.17 -6.12
N TYR A 153 -10.59 4.31 -5.44
CA TYR A 153 -9.31 4.87 -5.03
C TYR A 153 -9.01 4.51 -3.57
N PRO A 154 -8.09 3.56 -3.28
CA PRO A 154 -7.79 3.19 -1.91
C PRO A 154 -7.16 4.36 -1.16
N GLY A 155 -7.73 4.70 0.01
CA GLY A 155 -7.11 5.63 0.94
C GLY A 155 -5.74 5.11 1.45
N PRO A 156 -4.93 5.94 2.11
CA PRO A 156 -3.56 5.58 2.49
C PRO A 156 -3.50 4.42 3.49
N GLY A 157 -2.31 3.81 3.53
CA GLY A 157 -1.92 2.77 4.49
C GLY A 157 -1.97 1.36 3.92
N SER A 158 -1.19 0.47 4.55
CA SER A 158 -1.18 -0.96 4.29
C SER A 158 -2.26 -1.65 5.12
N LYS A 159 -3.35 -2.03 4.47
CA LYS A 159 -4.54 -2.58 5.13
C LYS A 159 -5.42 -3.32 4.13
N LYS A 160 -6.49 -3.90 4.66
CA LYS A 160 -7.57 -4.52 3.88
C LYS A 160 -8.60 -3.47 3.50
N PHE A 161 -8.97 -3.46 2.23
CA PHE A 161 -10.00 -2.61 1.65
C PHE A 161 -11.15 -3.51 1.20
N TYR A 162 -12.36 -3.22 1.69
CA TYR A 162 -13.57 -3.92 1.28
C TYR A 162 -14.48 -2.96 0.52
N VAL A 163 -14.83 -3.33 -0.70
CA VAL A 163 -15.51 -2.45 -1.66
C VAL A 163 -16.69 -3.19 -2.27
N LYS A 164 -17.82 -2.49 -2.43
CA LYS A 164 -19.05 -3.08 -2.95
C LYS A 164 -19.19 -2.81 -4.45
N TYR A 165 -19.40 -3.85 -5.23
CA TYR A 165 -19.62 -3.81 -6.67
C TYR A 165 -20.95 -4.47 -7.03
N ARG A 166 -21.57 -4.00 -8.12
CA ARG A 166 -22.75 -4.65 -8.71
C ARG A 166 -22.29 -5.75 -9.66
N LEU A 167 -22.77 -6.96 -9.46
CA LEU A 167 -22.63 -8.03 -10.45
C LEU A 167 -23.53 -7.75 -11.66
N PRO A 168 -23.16 -8.22 -12.86
CA PRO A 168 -23.93 -7.94 -14.07
C PRO A 168 -25.36 -8.49 -13.99
N ILE A 169 -26.29 -7.78 -14.63
CA ILE A 169 -27.71 -8.15 -14.64
C ILE A 169 -27.88 -9.42 -15.50
N GLY A 170 -28.52 -10.44 -14.95
CA GLY A 170 -28.85 -11.67 -15.68
C GLY A 170 -27.65 -12.57 -16.02
N MET A 171 -26.43 -12.19 -15.66
CA MET A 171 -25.25 -13.02 -15.91
C MET A 171 -25.23 -14.20 -14.94
N THR A 172 -25.13 -15.42 -15.47
CA THR A 172 -24.83 -16.62 -14.68
C THR A 172 -23.67 -17.39 -15.30
N CYS A 173 -22.94 -18.13 -14.47
CA CYS A 173 -21.80 -18.94 -14.91
C CYS A 173 -21.42 -19.95 -13.82
N LYS A 174 -21.18 -21.21 -14.20
CA LYS A 174 -20.65 -22.24 -13.28
C LYS A 174 -19.23 -21.90 -12.82
N GLN A 175 -18.39 -21.45 -13.75
CA GLN A 175 -17.04 -20.95 -13.49
C GLN A 175 -16.85 -19.61 -14.21
N CYS A 176 -17.09 -18.53 -13.48
CA CYS A 176 -16.73 -17.19 -13.88
C CYS A 176 -15.30 -16.87 -13.40
N VAL A 177 -14.58 -16.06 -14.17
CA VAL A 177 -13.30 -15.50 -13.72
C VAL A 177 -13.50 -14.06 -13.32
N LEU A 178 -13.31 -13.75 -12.03
CA LEU A 178 -13.28 -12.40 -11.50
C LEU A 178 -11.82 -11.91 -11.47
N GLN A 179 -11.54 -10.82 -12.19
CA GLN A 179 -10.23 -10.18 -12.17
C GLN A 179 -10.28 -8.93 -11.28
N TRP A 180 -9.41 -8.88 -10.29
CA TRP A 180 -8.98 -7.62 -9.68
C TRP A 180 -7.84 -7.04 -10.50
N ARG A 181 -7.92 -5.76 -10.87
CA ARG A 181 -6.84 -4.99 -11.46
C ARG A 181 -6.54 -3.79 -10.57
N TYR A 182 -5.27 -3.60 -10.23
CA TYR A 182 -4.78 -2.43 -9.53
C TYR A 182 -3.78 -1.71 -10.41
N VAL A 183 -4.08 -0.47 -10.77
CA VAL A 183 -3.12 0.43 -11.43
C VAL A 183 -2.60 1.37 -10.35
N ALA A 184 -1.30 1.29 -10.06
CA ALA A 184 -0.62 2.18 -9.14
C ALA A 184 -0.66 3.64 -9.64
N GLY A 185 -0.28 4.58 -8.78
CA GLY A 185 -0.34 6.01 -9.09
C GLY A 185 0.75 6.81 -8.41
N ASN A 186 1.92 6.20 -8.22
CA ASN A 186 3.06 6.80 -7.52
C ASN A 186 4.22 7.17 -8.46
N ASN A 187 4.20 6.74 -9.73
CA ASN A 187 5.23 7.12 -10.70
C ASN A 187 4.90 8.45 -11.36
N TRP A 188 5.92 9.27 -11.63
CA TRP A 188 5.77 10.46 -12.46
C TRP A 188 5.74 10.09 -13.95
N GLY A 189 4.88 10.74 -14.71
CA GLY A 189 4.83 10.57 -16.17
C GLY A 189 4.04 11.66 -16.86
N THR A 190 3.96 11.55 -18.19
CA THR A 190 3.24 12.48 -19.05
C THR A 190 1.76 12.10 -19.14
N CYS A 191 0.87 13.06 -18.91
CA CYS A 191 -0.57 12.91 -19.08
C CYS A 191 -0.99 13.11 -20.54
N GLU A 192 -2.24 12.80 -20.85
CA GLU A 192 -2.81 12.96 -22.21
C GLU A 192 -2.74 14.39 -22.75
N ASN A 193 -2.84 15.39 -21.89
CA ASN A 193 -2.73 16.81 -22.27
C ASN A 193 -1.26 17.30 -22.40
N GLY A 194 -0.28 16.39 -22.30
CA GLY A 194 1.14 16.70 -22.39
C GLY A 194 1.79 17.23 -21.12
N THR A 195 1.04 17.43 -20.02
CA THR A 195 1.64 17.86 -18.73
C THR A 195 2.29 16.68 -18.01
N GLY A 196 3.28 16.96 -17.15
CA GLY A 196 3.87 15.95 -16.28
C GLY A 196 3.23 15.99 -14.88
N MET A 197 2.82 14.84 -14.35
CA MET A 197 2.47 14.70 -12.92
C MET A 197 2.63 13.27 -12.40
N VAL A 198 2.62 13.13 -11.07
CA VAL A 198 2.53 11.83 -10.40
C VAL A 198 1.20 11.16 -10.75
N GLY A 199 1.25 9.89 -11.10
CA GLY A 199 0.11 9.06 -11.49
C GLY A 199 -0.22 9.09 -12.98
N CYS A 200 0.46 9.93 -13.78
CA CYS A 200 0.34 9.91 -15.23
C CYS A 200 1.37 9.00 -15.91
N GLY A 201 1.11 8.64 -17.16
CA GLY A 201 1.95 7.74 -17.94
C GLY A 201 1.97 6.31 -17.39
N PRO A 202 2.97 5.50 -17.79
CA PRO A 202 3.14 4.12 -17.35
C PRO A 202 3.24 3.98 -15.82
N GLN A 203 2.36 3.14 -15.25
CA GLN A 203 2.31 2.81 -13.81
C GLN A 203 2.47 1.30 -13.60
N GLU A 204 2.97 0.89 -12.44
CA GLU A 204 2.96 -0.53 -12.07
C GLU A 204 1.51 -1.05 -11.99
N GLN A 205 1.30 -2.28 -12.45
CA GLN A 205 -0.02 -2.90 -12.45
C GLN A 205 0.03 -4.25 -11.74
N PHE A 206 -1.00 -4.52 -10.95
CA PHE A 206 -1.26 -5.83 -10.36
C PHE A 206 -2.56 -6.36 -10.94
N ARG A 207 -2.60 -7.67 -11.19
CA ARG A 207 -3.83 -8.37 -11.53
C ARG A 207 -3.92 -9.66 -10.75
N SER A 208 -5.13 -10.11 -10.43
CA SER A 208 -5.34 -11.43 -9.83
C SER A 208 -6.71 -11.95 -10.21
N CYS A 209 -6.78 -13.24 -10.54
CA CYS A 209 -8.02 -13.91 -10.91
C CYS A 209 -8.55 -14.77 -9.76
N ALA A 210 -9.87 -14.80 -9.58
CA ALA A 210 -10.57 -15.71 -8.68
C ALA A 210 -11.68 -16.43 -9.46
N ASP A 211 -11.79 -17.73 -9.28
CA ASP A 211 -12.84 -18.56 -9.90
C ASP A 211 -14.08 -18.58 -9.00
N ILE A 212 -15.22 -18.11 -9.52
CA ILE A 212 -16.48 -17.98 -8.77
C ILE A 212 -17.65 -18.57 -9.55
N THR A 213 -18.75 -18.85 -8.86
CA THR A 213 -20.03 -19.19 -9.50
C THR A 213 -21.00 -18.02 -9.34
N ILE A 214 -21.73 -17.70 -10.40
CA ILE A 214 -22.91 -16.82 -10.33
C ILE A 214 -24.15 -17.61 -10.71
N THR A 215 -25.14 -17.62 -9.83
CA THR A 215 -26.39 -18.36 -9.98
C THR A 215 -27.60 -17.45 -10.14
N GLU A 216 -28.66 -18.01 -10.71
CA GLU A 216 -30.04 -17.55 -10.56
C GLU A 216 -30.53 -17.70 -9.10
N GLU A 217 -31.75 -17.24 -8.83
CA GLU A 217 -32.42 -17.37 -7.54
C GLU A 217 -32.71 -18.83 -7.14
N ASP A 218 -32.97 -19.71 -8.12
CA ASP A 218 -33.21 -21.14 -7.95
C ASP A 218 -31.91 -21.98 -7.84
N GLY A 219 -30.75 -21.33 -7.97
CA GLY A 219 -29.43 -21.97 -7.93
C GLY A 219 -28.93 -22.47 -9.28
N TYR A 220 -29.68 -22.30 -10.37
CA TYR A 220 -29.20 -22.58 -11.71
C TYR A 220 -28.01 -21.70 -12.08
N ALA A 221 -27.05 -22.24 -12.83
CA ALA A 221 -25.93 -21.49 -13.38
C ALA A 221 -25.62 -22.00 -14.79
N ASP A 222 -25.57 -21.07 -15.75
CA ASP A 222 -25.21 -21.36 -17.12
C ASP A 222 -23.79 -21.95 -17.22
N ASP A 223 -23.64 -23.00 -18.01
CA ASP A 223 -22.37 -23.67 -18.31
C ASP A 223 -21.91 -23.50 -19.75
N THR A 224 -22.61 -22.67 -20.53
CA THR A 224 -22.21 -22.28 -21.88
C THR A 224 -20.85 -21.59 -21.82
N PRO A 225 -19.82 -22.10 -22.51
CA PRO A 225 -18.53 -21.44 -22.64
C PRO A 225 -18.66 -20.05 -23.26
N SER A 226 -17.91 -19.06 -22.76
CA SER A 226 -17.83 -17.77 -23.45
C SER A 226 -17.30 -17.94 -24.87
N PHE A 227 -17.89 -17.21 -25.82
CA PHE A 227 -17.42 -17.24 -27.21
C PHE A 227 -15.98 -16.74 -27.28
N VAL A 228 -15.10 -17.56 -27.83
CA VAL A 228 -13.74 -17.17 -28.18
C VAL A 228 -13.67 -17.15 -29.71
N PRO A 229 -13.14 -16.09 -30.34
CA PRO A 229 -12.97 -16.06 -31.79
C PRO A 229 -12.21 -17.30 -32.31
N PRO A 230 -12.54 -17.83 -33.50
CA PRO A 230 -11.98 -19.08 -34.04
C PRO A 230 -10.45 -19.14 -34.12
N GLU A 231 -9.76 -18.00 -34.11
CA GLU A 231 -8.30 -17.88 -34.10
C GLU A 231 -7.66 -18.48 -32.82
N TYR A 232 -8.46 -18.77 -31.79
CA TYR A 232 -8.04 -19.37 -30.52
C TYR A 232 -8.37 -20.87 -30.39
N GLU A 233 -9.10 -21.47 -31.33
CA GLU A 233 -9.50 -22.89 -31.23
C GLU A 233 -8.59 -23.84 -32.02
N ASP A 234 -7.68 -23.33 -32.87
CA ASP A 234 -6.88 -24.18 -33.75
C ASP A 234 -5.38 -24.21 -33.38
N THR A 235 -4.95 -25.41 -32.98
CA THR A 235 -3.58 -25.95 -32.92
C THR A 235 -2.65 -25.61 -31.76
N ASN A 236 -1.92 -26.65 -31.36
CA ASN A 236 -0.89 -26.75 -30.33
C ASN A 236 0.36 -25.87 -30.57
N ASP A 237 0.24 -24.70 -31.19
CA ASP A 237 1.39 -23.85 -31.52
C ASP A 237 1.02 -22.37 -31.75
N VAL A 238 0.01 -21.85 -31.05
CA VAL A 238 -0.40 -20.44 -31.17
C VAL A 238 -0.04 -19.67 -29.90
N ASP A 239 0.83 -18.67 -30.06
CA ASP A 239 1.08 -17.66 -29.03
C ASP A 239 -0.22 -16.84 -28.83
N TYR A 240 -0.97 -17.12 -27.76
CA TYR A 240 -2.24 -16.47 -27.41
C TYR A 240 -2.09 -14.98 -27.03
N ASN A 241 -1.08 -14.29 -27.56
CA ASN A 241 -0.61 -12.95 -27.22
C ASN A 241 -1.06 -11.84 -28.21
N GLU A 242 -2.07 -12.10 -29.03
CA GLU A 242 -2.61 -11.05 -29.90
C GLU A 242 -4.14 -11.02 -29.86
N VAL A 243 -4.68 -9.98 -29.19
CA VAL A 243 -5.56 -9.03 -29.87
C VAL A 243 -5.28 -7.59 -29.41
N ASP A 244 -4.88 -6.84 -30.42
CA ASP A 244 -4.99 -5.43 -30.78
C ASP A 244 -4.90 -4.24 -29.81
N SER A 245 -3.98 -3.37 -30.21
CA SER A 245 -3.67 -2.04 -29.68
C SER A 245 -4.53 -0.97 -30.38
N ASN A 246 -5.80 -1.25 -30.65
CA ASN A 246 -6.64 -0.32 -31.41
C ASN A 246 -7.29 0.74 -30.52
N GLY A 247 -6.41 1.65 -30.09
CA GLY A 247 -6.76 2.95 -29.53
C GLY A 247 -5.67 4.02 -29.72
N TRP A 248 -4.54 3.71 -30.37
CA TRP A 248 -3.46 4.67 -30.61
C TRP A 248 -3.07 4.78 -32.09
N GLU A 249 -4.05 5.05 -32.95
CA GLU A 249 -3.75 5.65 -34.25
C GLU A 249 -3.87 7.18 -34.17
N LYS A 250 -2.74 7.78 -33.78
CA LYS A 250 -2.13 8.91 -34.49
C LYS A 250 -0.79 9.17 -33.83
N SER A 251 0.23 8.53 -34.37
CA SER A 251 1.63 8.90 -34.15
C SER A 251 1.89 10.25 -34.82
N PRO A 252 2.26 11.33 -34.10
CA PRO A 252 3.06 12.37 -34.70
C PRO A 252 4.51 11.87 -34.73
N THR A 253 5.10 11.97 -35.91
CA THR A 253 6.52 11.73 -36.19
C THR A 253 7.42 12.13 -35.02
N VAL A 254 8.09 11.12 -34.45
CA VAL A 254 9.16 11.27 -33.48
C VAL A 254 10.28 12.09 -34.13
N HIS A 255 10.37 13.37 -33.77
CA HIS A 255 11.66 14.06 -33.85
C HIS A 255 12.58 13.39 -32.83
N THR A 256 13.60 12.73 -33.35
CA THR A 256 14.73 12.23 -32.58
C THR A 256 15.51 13.40 -31.99
N GLY A 257 15.25 13.70 -30.73
CA GLY A 257 16.01 14.63 -29.88
C GLY A 257 15.34 14.69 -28.53
N GLU A 258 15.96 14.44 -27.38
CA GLU A 258 17.36 14.39 -27.01
C GLU A 258 17.64 13.08 -26.26
N HIS A 259 18.82 12.50 -26.46
CA HIS A 259 19.37 11.56 -25.48
C HIS A 259 19.53 12.31 -24.16
N VAL A 260 18.58 12.13 -23.24
CA VAL A 260 18.72 12.65 -21.88
C VAL A 260 19.87 11.88 -21.25
N ASN A 261 21.03 12.54 -21.15
CA ASN A 261 22.24 11.96 -20.59
C ASN A 261 22.04 11.67 -19.10
N HIS A 262 21.48 10.48 -18.81
CA HIS A 262 21.26 9.98 -17.46
C HIS A 262 22.58 10.00 -16.65
N VAL A 263 23.70 9.81 -17.35
CA VAL A 263 25.06 9.94 -16.82
C VAL A 263 25.33 11.35 -16.27
N GLY A 264 24.88 12.41 -16.96
CA GLY A 264 25.08 13.80 -16.52
C GLY A 264 24.33 14.12 -15.23
N HIS A 265 23.10 13.63 -15.09
CA HIS A 265 22.32 13.81 -13.86
C HIS A 265 22.89 13.01 -12.69
N VAL A 266 23.31 11.76 -12.92
CA VAL A 266 23.97 10.95 -11.87
C VAL A 266 25.27 11.61 -11.44
N VAL A 267 26.09 12.10 -12.38
CA VAL A 267 27.34 12.82 -12.09
C VAL A 267 27.06 14.11 -11.31
N ALA A 268 26.07 14.91 -11.71
CA ALA A 268 25.72 16.13 -10.98
C ALA A 268 25.25 15.85 -9.54
N LEU A 269 24.42 14.82 -9.34
CA LEU A 269 23.93 14.44 -8.01
C LEU A 269 25.05 13.89 -7.11
N THR A 270 25.99 13.12 -7.68
CA THR A 270 27.16 12.65 -6.94
C THR A 270 28.08 13.79 -6.51
N PHE A 271 28.34 14.78 -7.38
CA PHE A 271 29.13 15.96 -7.02
C PHE A 271 28.43 16.82 -5.96
N ALA A 272 27.11 17.01 -6.07
CA ALA A 272 26.34 17.75 -5.07
C ALA A 272 26.41 17.06 -3.69
N PHE A 273 26.29 15.73 -3.64
CA PHE A 273 26.43 14.96 -2.41
C PHE A 273 27.83 15.06 -1.80
N LEU A 274 28.88 14.95 -2.62
CA LEU A 274 30.27 15.12 -2.16
C LEU A 274 30.53 16.53 -1.61
N LEU A 275 29.95 17.56 -2.23
CA LEU A 275 30.10 18.94 -1.77
C LEU A 275 29.42 19.16 -0.42
N ILE A 276 28.24 18.56 -0.19
CA ILE A 276 27.56 18.58 1.11
C ILE A 276 28.43 17.89 2.17
N LEU A 277 29.03 16.75 1.87
CA LEU A 277 29.93 16.06 2.80
C LEU A 277 31.17 16.90 3.14
N LEU A 278 31.75 17.62 2.16
CA LEU A 278 32.87 18.52 2.38
C LEU A 278 32.51 19.71 3.26
N VAL A 279 31.32 20.29 3.08
CA VAL A 279 30.82 21.38 3.94
C VAL A 279 30.61 20.89 5.37
N ILE A 280 29.99 19.72 5.55
CA ILE A 280 29.80 19.11 6.87
C ILE A 280 31.15 18.83 7.54
N PHE A 281 32.11 18.27 6.80
CA PHE A 281 33.46 18.03 7.30
C PHE A 281 34.16 19.33 7.70
N GLY A 282 34.06 20.38 6.89
CA GLY A 282 34.60 21.71 7.19
C GLY A 282 33.98 22.32 8.45
N LEU A 283 32.68 22.18 8.64
CA LEU A 283 31.98 22.62 9.85
C LEU A 283 32.45 21.83 11.08
N ILE A 284 32.58 20.51 10.98
CA ILE A 284 33.09 19.66 12.07
C ILE A 284 34.53 20.07 12.42
N ALA A 285 35.41 20.21 11.42
CA ALA A 285 36.78 20.67 11.63
C ALA A 285 36.82 22.06 12.29
N TYR A 286 35.94 22.98 11.86
CA TYR A 286 35.83 24.29 12.47
C TYR A 286 35.42 24.21 13.95
N PHE A 287 34.39 23.42 14.28
CA PHE A 287 33.89 23.32 15.65
C PHE A 287 34.81 22.55 16.60
N TYR A 288 35.56 21.57 16.12
CA TYR A 288 36.43 20.73 16.95
C TYR A 288 37.89 21.18 16.98
N TRP A 289 38.40 21.83 15.95
CA TRP A 289 39.81 22.24 15.87
C TRP A 289 40.00 23.77 15.84
N ALA A 290 39.16 24.50 15.11
CA ALA A 290 39.35 25.95 14.94
C ALA A 290 38.65 26.81 16.01
N LYS A 291 37.64 26.27 16.70
CA LYS A 291 36.84 27.00 17.71
C LYS A 291 37.71 27.55 18.85
N ASP A 292 38.64 26.75 19.36
CA ASP A 292 39.48 27.16 20.50
C ASP A 292 40.64 28.07 20.06
N ALA A 293 41.20 27.84 18.87
CA ALA A 293 42.17 28.73 18.25
C ALA A 293 41.58 30.12 17.93
N PHE A 294 40.36 30.16 17.39
CA PHE A 294 39.65 31.39 17.06
C PHE A 294 39.20 32.16 18.31
N LYS A 295 38.71 31.47 19.35
CA LYS A 295 38.43 32.08 20.65
C LYS A 295 39.70 32.66 21.29
N SER A 296 40.81 31.95 21.25
CA SER A 296 42.10 32.42 21.78
C SER A 296 42.60 33.65 21.01
N PHE A 297 42.54 33.61 19.67
CA PHE A 297 42.89 34.75 18.81
C PHE A 297 42.02 35.99 19.05
N MET A 298 40.70 35.81 19.19
CA MET A 298 39.76 36.90 19.51
C MET A 298 39.95 37.46 20.92
N LYS A 299 40.32 36.62 21.90
CA LYS A 299 40.66 37.06 23.27
C LYS A 299 41.96 37.88 23.28
N ASN A 300 42.97 37.47 22.51
CA ASN A 300 44.24 38.19 22.38
C ASN A 300 44.09 39.57 21.69
N ARG A 301 43.13 39.71 20.77
CA ARG A 301 42.79 41.00 20.16
C ARG A 301 42.05 41.95 21.09
N ARG A 302 41.30 41.45 22.10
CA ARG A 302 40.66 42.32 23.12
C ARG A 302 41.65 42.81 24.17
N THR A 303 42.60 41.99 24.63
CA THR A 303 43.64 42.40 25.58
C THR A 303 44.67 43.34 24.96
N SER A 304 45.01 43.16 23.67
CA SER A 304 45.88 44.08 22.91
C SER A 304 45.33 45.50 22.78
N ARG A 305 44.00 45.68 22.83
CA ARG A 305 43.35 46.99 22.71
C ARG A 305 43.29 47.76 24.03
N TRP A 306 43.63 47.15 25.18
CA TRP A 306 43.58 47.76 26.51
C TRP A 306 44.97 48.03 27.15
N MET A 307 46.08 47.79 26.44
CA MET A 307 47.43 48.13 26.90
C MET A 307 48.06 49.35 26.19
N LYS A 308 47.25 50.17 25.50
CA LYS A 308 47.71 51.42 24.87
C LYS A 308 46.88 52.61 25.31
N THR A 309 46.97 52.95 26.60
CA THR A 309 46.82 54.31 27.15
C THR A 309 46.90 54.23 28.68
N ALA A 310 48.11 54.35 29.23
CA ALA A 310 48.27 54.88 30.58
C ALA A 310 48.44 56.40 30.44
N PRO A 311 47.57 57.24 31.01
CA PRO A 311 47.79 58.68 31.03
C PRO A 311 48.91 59.04 32.04
N PRO A 312 49.66 60.14 31.81
CA PRO A 312 50.78 60.53 32.66
C PRO A 312 50.32 61.01 34.04
N ALA A 313 51.19 60.79 35.03
CA ALA A 313 50.98 61.12 36.43
C ALA A 313 50.72 62.62 36.67
N PRO A 314 49.76 62.99 37.55
CA PRO A 314 49.65 64.35 38.03
C PRO A 314 50.60 64.62 39.20
N ILE A 315 51.27 65.77 39.10
CA ILE A 315 52.12 66.39 40.10
C ILE A 315 51.26 66.81 41.30
N SER A 316 51.74 66.50 42.51
CA SER A 316 51.12 66.92 43.78
C SER A 316 51.14 68.44 43.95
N PRO A 317 50.14 69.00 44.65
CA PRO A 317 50.49 69.66 45.89
C PRO A 317 49.60 69.29 47.08
N THR A 318 50.13 69.67 48.22
CA THR A 318 49.96 69.21 49.59
C THR A 318 48.76 69.75 50.37
N HIS A 319 48.19 68.88 51.22
CA HIS A 319 47.49 69.12 52.51
C HIS A 319 46.18 69.95 52.47
N LYS A 320 45.09 69.60 53.19
CA LYS A 320 44.97 69.13 54.58
C LYS A 320 43.73 68.23 54.78
N SER A 321 43.86 67.27 55.69
CA SER A 321 42.78 66.40 56.18
C SER A 321 41.71 67.14 56.94
N ALA A 322 40.45 66.75 56.74
CA ALA A 322 39.40 66.84 57.76
C ALA A 322 38.49 65.62 57.62
N VAL A 323 38.51 64.79 58.67
CA VAL A 323 37.61 63.65 58.89
C VAL A 323 36.20 64.19 59.16
N LEU A 324 35.20 63.63 58.48
CA LEU A 324 33.80 63.78 58.86
C LEU A 324 33.03 62.50 58.52
N THR A 325 32.91 61.67 59.55
CA THR A 325 31.93 60.60 59.69
C THR A 325 30.52 61.20 59.72
N ILE A 326 29.56 60.69 58.96
CA ILE A 326 28.13 60.59 59.30
C ILE A 326 27.42 59.64 58.30
N SER A 327 26.96 58.52 58.86
CA SER A 327 25.68 57.80 58.67
C SER A 327 24.95 57.83 57.32
N ALA A 328 24.84 56.66 56.67
CA ALA A 328 23.85 56.37 55.63
C ALA A 328 22.56 55.77 56.24
N PRO A 329 21.35 56.08 55.73
CA PRO A 329 20.15 55.33 56.05
C PRO A 329 19.95 54.13 55.12
N ILE A 330 19.34 53.12 55.73
CA ILE A 330 19.05 51.77 55.26
C ILE A 330 17.97 51.79 54.17
N GLN A 331 18.21 51.11 53.05
CA GLN A 331 17.14 50.43 52.29
C GLN A 331 17.68 49.18 51.58
N GLY A 332 16.96 48.08 51.82
CA GLY A 332 17.43 46.71 51.68
C GLY A 332 17.50 46.13 50.26
N PRO A 333 17.96 44.87 50.16
CA PRO A 333 18.21 44.20 48.88
C PRO A 333 16.93 43.58 48.30
N ILE A 334 16.66 43.89 47.03
CA ILE A 334 15.68 43.16 46.20
C ILE A 334 16.31 41.82 45.81
N GLY A 335 15.65 40.73 46.22
CA GLY A 335 16.08 39.35 46.01
C GLY A 335 15.98 38.87 44.57
N ALA A 336 16.85 37.91 44.24
CA ALA A 336 16.85 37.16 42.98
C ALA A 336 15.71 36.11 42.94
N PRO A 337 15.21 35.74 41.75
CA PRO A 337 14.20 34.71 41.61
C PRO A 337 14.82 33.30 41.74
N VAL A 338 14.23 32.49 42.63
CA VAL A 338 14.52 31.06 42.82
C VAL A 338 13.75 30.25 41.77
N TYR A 339 14.44 29.34 41.08
CA TYR A 339 13.87 28.43 40.09
C TYR A 339 13.60 27.08 40.78
N GLU A 340 12.35 26.69 40.95
CA GLU A 340 11.95 25.35 41.40
C GLU A 340 11.86 24.37 40.21
N PRO A 341 12.40 23.14 40.32
CA PRO A 341 12.22 22.10 39.30
C PRO A 341 10.87 21.38 39.41
N PRO A 342 10.31 20.87 38.30
CA PRO A 342 8.99 20.24 38.26
C PRO A 342 8.93 18.85 38.93
N PRO A 343 7.73 18.40 39.37
CA PRO A 343 7.57 17.17 40.14
C PRO A 343 7.73 15.88 39.32
N ILE A 344 8.28 14.87 39.99
CA ILE A 344 8.57 13.51 39.50
C ILE A 344 7.26 12.69 39.43
N PRO A 345 6.96 11.97 38.33
CA PRO A 345 5.77 11.12 38.22
C PRO A 345 5.89 9.81 39.04
N PRO A 346 4.77 9.26 39.54
CA PRO A 346 4.79 8.11 40.44
C PRO A 346 5.13 6.78 39.75
N ARG A 347 5.85 5.96 40.51
CA ARG A 347 6.43 4.66 40.16
C ARG A 347 5.33 3.59 40.01
N ARG A 348 5.20 2.98 38.83
CA ARG A 348 4.27 1.87 38.59
C ARG A 348 4.78 0.60 39.29
N HIS A 349 3.94 -0.01 40.12
CA HIS A 349 4.23 -1.27 40.79
C HIS A 349 4.43 -2.41 39.79
N ARG A 350 5.55 -3.12 39.96
CA ARG A 350 5.91 -4.36 39.26
C ARG A 350 5.30 -5.51 40.06
N SER A 351 4.28 -6.18 39.53
CA SER A 351 3.80 -7.45 40.09
C SER A 351 4.75 -8.58 39.67
N SER A 352 5.07 -9.41 40.65
CA SER A 352 5.97 -10.55 40.61
C SER A 352 5.39 -11.71 39.81
N SER A 353 6.22 -12.29 38.95
CA SER A 353 6.12 -13.67 38.49
C SER A 353 6.67 -14.61 39.58
N GLY A 354 5.92 -15.67 39.90
CA GLY A 354 6.31 -16.74 40.80
C GLY A 354 5.47 -18.00 40.54
N ASP A 355 6.07 -18.89 39.76
CA ASP A 355 6.04 -20.36 39.63
C ASP A 355 4.91 -21.25 40.20
N SER A 356 4.56 -22.21 39.33
CA SER A 356 4.27 -23.66 39.53
C SER A 356 3.22 -24.13 40.55
N GLU A 357 2.20 -24.85 40.08
CA GLU A 357 2.12 -26.32 40.25
C GLU A 357 0.89 -26.96 39.57
N THR A 358 1.06 -28.27 39.38
CA THR A 358 0.23 -29.33 38.80
C THR A 358 -1.21 -29.44 39.28
N GLY A 359 -2.11 -29.90 38.40
CA GLY A 359 -3.43 -30.38 38.81
C GLY A 359 -4.28 -30.88 37.64
N SER A 360 -4.29 -32.20 37.43
CA SER A 360 -5.25 -32.87 36.56
C SER A 360 -6.67 -32.71 37.13
N HIS A 361 -7.63 -32.25 36.33
CA HIS A 361 -9.00 -32.71 36.48
C HIS A 361 -9.79 -32.56 35.17
N GLN A 362 -10.17 -33.72 34.68
CA GLN A 362 -11.18 -34.02 33.69
C GLN A 362 -12.56 -33.53 34.18
N ARG A 363 -13.24 -32.66 33.43
CA ARG A 363 -14.72 -32.69 33.30
C ARG A 363 -15.30 -31.76 32.22
N GLU A 364 -16.23 -32.37 31.50
CA GLU A 364 -17.47 -31.82 30.94
C GLU A 364 -17.42 -30.79 29.81
N ILE A 365 -17.63 -31.35 28.62
CA ILE A 365 -18.32 -30.78 27.47
C ILE A 365 -19.61 -30.08 27.96
N ARG A 366 -19.68 -28.75 27.81
CA ARG A 366 -20.94 -28.01 27.75
C ARG A 366 -21.06 -27.33 26.40
N THR A 367 -21.93 -27.92 25.58
CA THR A 367 -22.56 -27.34 24.40
C THR A 367 -23.24 -26.03 24.78
N ILE A 368 -22.80 -24.91 24.20
CA ILE A 368 -23.56 -23.65 24.20
C ILE A 368 -24.12 -23.47 22.79
N SER A 369 -25.32 -23.98 22.60
CA SER A 369 -26.23 -23.55 21.54
C SER A 369 -27.31 -22.70 22.21
N ASN A 370 -27.34 -21.39 21.95
CA ASN A 370 -28.59 -20.66 21.78
C ASN A 370 -28.37 -19.31 21.07
N PRO A 371 -29.34 -18.86 20.25
CA PRO A 371 -29.19 -17.75 19.33
C PRO A 371 -29.51 -16.40 19.98
N THR A 372 -28.71 -15.38 19.65
CA THR A 372 -29.01 -13.97 19.94
C THR A 372 -30.18 -13.50 19.09
N GLY A 373 -31.27 -13.07 19.75
CA GLY A 373 -32.44 -12.47 19.11
C GLY A 373 -32.10 -11.15 18.41
N VAL A 374 -32.68 -10.97 17.22
CA VAL A 374 -32.61 -9.75 16.41
C VAL A 374 -33.73 -8.80 16.84
N THR A 375 -33.39 -7.55 17.14
CA THR A 375 -34.34 -6.45 17.36
C THR A 375 -34.49 -5.62 16.08
N ILE A 376 -35.73 -5.37 15.66
CA ILE A 376 -36.06 -4.35 14.65
C ILE A 376 -37.01 -3.36 15.33
N ASN A 377 -36.63 -2.08 15.37
CA ASN A 377 -37.42 -0.97 15.92
C ASN A 377 -38.00 -1.17 17.34
N GLY A 378 -37.23 -1.78 18.25
CA GLY A 378 -37.50 -1.72 19.69
C GLY A 378 -38.70 -2.54 20.20
N ILE A 379 -39.27 -3.45 19.40
CA ILE A 379 -40.33 -4.38 19.84
C ILE A 379 -39.80 -5.82 19.80
N ALA A 380 -39.90 -6.51 20.93
CA ALA A 380 -39.50 -7.92 21.04
C ALA A 380 -40.59 -8.83 20.45
N VAL A 381 -40.25 -9.60 19.40
CA VAL A 381 -41.13 -10.61 18.81
C VAL A 381 -40.83 -11.96 19.46
N LYS A 382 -41.83 -12.56 20.12
CA LYS A 382 -41.74 -13.93 20.66
C LYS A 382 -41.84 -14.95 19.51
N PRO A 383 -41.06 -16.05 19.54
CA PRO A 383 -41.25 -17.15 18.59
C PRO A 383 -42.38 -18.05 19.09
N GLU A 384 -43.42 -18.19 18.28
CA GLU A 384 -44.54 -19.12 18.49
C GLU A 384 -44.16 -20.50 17.92
N ARG A 385 -44.37 -21.57 18.68
CA ARG A 385 -44.14 -22.97 18.28
C ARG A 385 -45.45 -23.63 17.85
N GLU A 386 -45.33 -24.33 16.72
CA GLU A 386 -46.00 -25.56 16.27
C GLU A 386 -47.54 -25.60 16.18
N LEU A 387 -48.07 -26.05 15.03
CA LEU A 387 -48.77 -27.34 14.90
C LEU A 387 -49.13 -27.69 13.43
N HIS A 388 -48.84 -28.96 13.07
CA HIS A 388 -49.51 -29.87 12.11
C HIS A 388 -49.55 -29.64 10.57
N GLU A 389 -48.84 -30.55 9.89
CA GLU A 389 -49.33 -31.51 8.87
C GLU A 389 -50.75 -31.32 8.29
N THR A 390 -50.85 -31.16 6.97
CA THR A 390 -51.89 -31.84 6.15
C THR A 390 -51.51 -31.88 4.67
N LYS A 391 -51.83 -33.02 4.05
CA LYS A 391 -51.61 -33.40 2.66
C LYS A 391 -52.53 -32.64 1.69
N GLY A 392 -51.98 -32.31 0.52
CA GLY A 392 -52.58 -32.48 -0.81
C GLY A 392 -53.77 -31.59 -1.22
N SER A 393 -53.57 -30.80 -2.29
CA SER A 393 -54.43 -30.86 -3.47
C SER A 393 -53.77 -30.16 -4.67
N HIS A 394 -53.90 -30.80 -5.83
CA HIS A 394 -53.58 -30.25 -7.14
C HIS A 394 -54.45 -29.02 -7.43
N ALA A 395 -53.84 -27.92 -7.88
CA ALA A 395 -54.55 -26.80 -8.49
C ALA A 395 -54.17 -26.71 -9.97
N THR A 396 -55.12 -27.07 -10.82
CA THR A 396 -55.07 -26.89 -12.28
C THR A 396 -55.42 -25.44 -12.60
N LEU A 397 -54.51 -24.70 -13.24
CA LEU A 397 -54.78 -23.34 -13.72
C LEU A 397 -55.25 -23.40 -15.19
N HIS A 398 -56.50 -22.97 -15.40
CA HIS A 398 -57.08 -22.70 -16.70
C HIS A 398 -56.59 -21.34 -17.23
N PHE A 399 -56.08 -21.32 -18.47
CA PHE A 399 -55.86 -20.10 -19.25
C PHE A 399 -57.14 -19.73 -20.01
N PRO A 400 -57.57 -18.46 -20.02
CA PRO A 400 -58.50 -17.96 -21.03
C PRO A 400 -57.72 -17.49 -22.26
N THR A 401 -58.09 -18.03 -23.41
CA THR A 401 -57.82 -17.46 -24.72
C THR A 401 -58.81 -16.33 -25.00
N GLU A 402 -58.31 -15.15 -25.34
CA GLU A 402 -58.73 -14.33 -26.50
C GLU A 402 -57.64 -13.31 -26.84
#